data_AF-A0A7C2SB34-F1
#
_entry.id   AF-A0A7C2SB34-F1
#
_cell.length_a   1.000
_cell.length_b   1.000
_cell.length_c   1.000
_cell.angle_alpha   90.00
_cell.angle_beta   90.00
_cell.angle_gamma   90.00
#
_symmetry.space_group_name_H-M   'P 1'
#
loop_
_entity.id
_entity.type
_entity.pdbx_description
1 polymer ?
#
loop_
_entity_poly.entity_id
_entity_poly.type
_entity_poly.pdbx_seq_one_letter_code
_entity_poly.pdbx_strand_id
1 'polypeptide(L)'
;MVVVTGRQTLKVGSAKVETFVVEPRFRSGGLYKNESQLVLYVSQDPRHIPLKIVSRLPFGSLTATLVEATPSWQEVVHSKSEKQE
;
A
#
# COMPACT_ATOMS: atom_id res chain seq x y z
N MET A 1 -13.75 -3.37 -7.94
CA MET A 1 -13.05 -2.86 -9.14
C MET A 1 -12.07 -1.81 -8.66
N VAL A 2 -10.83 -1.83 -9.14
CA VAL A 2 -9.78 -0.91 -8.72
C VAL A 2 -9.51 0.02 -9.90
N VAL A 3 -9.56 1.33 -9.67
CA VAL A 3 -9.32 2.35 -10.72
C VAL A 3 -8.15 3.22 -10.29
N VAL A 4 -7.17 3.38 -11.17
CA VAL A 4 -6.11 4.37 -11.02
C VAL A 4 -6.72 5.73 -11.34
N THR A 5 -6.76 6.61 -10.35
CA THR A 5 -7.31 7.97 -10.47
C THR A 5 -6.22 9.01 -10.74
N GLY A 6 -4.94 8.65 -10.56
CA GLY A 6 -3.82 9.54 -10.85
C GLY A 6 -2.45 8.91 -10.60
N ARG A 7 -1.42 9.74 -10.71
CA ARG A 7 -0.03 9.40 -10.39
C ARG A 7 0.58 10.51 -9.54
N GLN A 8 1.40 10.14 -8.56
CA GLN A 8 2.11 11.10 -7.72
C GLN A 8 3.45 10.54 -7.27
N THR A 9 4.48 11.39 -7.17
CA THR A 9 5.73 11.02 -6.49
C THR A 9 5.58 11.30 -5.00
N LEU A 10 5.75 10.28 -4.16
CA LEU A 10 5.75 10.41 -2.71
C LEU A 10 7.16 10.32 -2.15
N LYS A 11 7.41 11.07 -1.07
CA LYS A 11 8.61 10.88 -0.24
C LYS A 11 8.27 9.86 0.85
N VAL A 12 8.99 8.74 0.88
CA VAL A 12 8.86 7.67 1.88
C VAL A 12 10.22 7.50 2.54
N GLY A 13 10.33 7.90 3.80
CA GLY A 13 11.63 8.04 4.47
C GLY A 13 12.54 9.02 3.70
N SER A 14 13.72 8.54 3.29
CA SER A 14 14.67 9.29 2.46
C SER A 14 14.44 9.12 0.95
N ALA A 15 13.61 8.15 0.52
CA ALA A 15 13.39 7.82 -0.89
C ALA A 15 12.23 8.62 -1.50
N LYS A 16 12.31 8.87 -2.81
CA LYS A 16 11.18 9.33 -3.63
C LYS A 16 10.68 8.14 -4.45
N VAL A 17 9.38 7.89 -4.41
CA VAL A 17 8.77 6.72 -5.06
C VAL A 17 7.63 7.19 -5.95
N GLU A 18 7.61 6.73 -7.20
CA GLU A 18 6.47 6.93 -8.10
C GLU A 18 5.32 6.03 -7.67
N THR A 19 4.12 6.62 -7.56
CA THR A 19 2.93 5.93 -7.09
C THR A 19 1.77 6.08 -8.06
N PHE A 20 0.91 5.08 -8.09
CA PHE A 20 -0.46 5.23 -8.56
C PHE A 20 -1.33 5.71 -7.40
N VAL A 21 -2.19 6.67 -7.69
CA VAL A 21 -3.30 7.05 -6.79
C VAL A 21 -4.49 6.21 -7.20
N VAL A 22 -5.06 5.50 -6.23
CA VAL A 22 -6.06 4.46 -6.47
C VAL A 22 -7.23 4.68 -5.54
N GLU A 23 -8.43 4.63 -6.10
CA GLU A 23 -9.68 4.64 -5.34
C GLU A 23 -10.40 3.28 -5.53
N PRO A 24 -10.48 2.45 -4.49
CA PRO A 24 -11.17 1.17 -4.57
C PRO A 24 -12.68 1.40 -4.57
N ARG A 25 -13.36 0.85 -5.58
CA ARG A 25 -14.83 0.85 -5.64
C ARG A 25 -15.36 -0.41 -4.97
N PHE A 26 -16.05 -0.23 -3.85
CA PHE A 26 -16.76 -1.29 -3.14
C PHE A 26 -18.16 -1.49 -3.73
N ARG A 27 -18.53 -2.74 -4.01
CA ARG A 27 -19.91 -3.09 -4.37
C ARG A 27 -20.66 -3.30 -3.06
N SER A 28 -21.32 -2.25 -2.56
CA SER A 28 -22.32 -2.23 -1.46
C SER A 28 -22.19 -3.33 -0.39
N GLY A 29 -21.68 -2.98 0.80
CA GLY A 29 -21.66 -3.86 1.98
C GLY A 29 -20.48 -3.53 2.91
N GLY A 30 -20.77 -2.99 4.10
CA GLY A 30 -19.78 -2.59 5.13
C GLY A 30 -20.03 -1.18 5.69
N LEU A 31 -19.22 -0.75 6.68
CA LEU A 31 -19.22 0.61 7.30
C LEU A 31 -19.12 1.78 6.29
N TYR A 32 -18.87 1.48 5.02
CA TYR A 32 -18.67 2.40 3.93
C TYR A 32 -19.96 2.61 3.14
N LYS A 33 -21.01 3.12 3.81
CA LYS A 33 -22.20 3.65 3.14
C LYS A 33 -21.95 5.13 2.79
N ASN A 34 -21.70 5.38 1.51
CA ASN A 34 -21.87 6.65 0.79
C ASN A 34 -21.02 7.88 1.17
N GLU A 35 -20.41 7.96 2.34
CA GLU A 35 -19.71 9.19 2.81
C GLU A 35 -18.22 9.02 3.11
N SER A 36 -17.72 7.78 3.11
CA SER A 36 -16.30 7.51 3.37
C SER A 36 -15.53 7.28 2.07
N GLN A 37 -14.48 8.05 1.87
CA GLN A 37 -13.58 7.96 0.72
C GLN A 37 -12.28 7.29 1.14
N LEU A 38 -11.85 6.26 0.41
CA LEU A 38 -10.56 5.59 0.64
C LEU A 38 -9.64 5.85 -0.55
N VAL A 39 -8.46 6.42 -0.30
CA VAL A 39 -7.44 6.67 -1.32
C VAL A 39 -6.18 5.93 -0.94
N LEU A 40 -5.68 5.09 -1.85
CA LEU A 40 -4.42 4.38 -1.71
C LEU A 40 -3.38 4.99 -2.64
N TYR A 41 -2.16 5.11 -2.13
CA TYR A 41 -0.97 5.41 -2.90
C TYR A 41 -0.13 4.14 -2.92
N VAL A 42 -0.05 3.51 -4.08
CA VAL A 42 0.66 2.23 -4.27
C VAL A 42 1.86 2.45 -5.18
N SER A 43 2.99 1.80 -4.89
CA SER A 43 4.18 1.90 -5.74
C SER A 43 3.88 1.47 -7.17
N GLN A 44 4.56 2.08 -8.15
CA GLN A 44 4.44 1.68 -9.56
C GLN A 44 5.32 0.48 -9.93
N ASP A 45 6.17 0.01 -9.01
CA ASP A 45 6.93 -1.21 -9.22
C ASP A 45 6.02 -2.45 -9.20
N PRO A 46 6.43 -3.59 -9.77
CA PRO A 46 5.57 -4.77 -9.91
C PRO A 46 4.94 -5.29 -8.61
N ARG A 47 5.49 -4.95 -7.44
CA ARG A 47 4.96 -5.37 -6.15
C ARG A 47 3.77 -4.53 -5.69
N HIS A 48 3.55 -3.35 -6.29
CA HIS A 48 2.43 -2.44 -5.99
C HIS A 48 2.20 -2.22 -4.49
N ILE A 49 3.28 -1.96 -3.74
CA ILE A 49 3.26 -1.86 -2.29
C ILE A 49 2.49 -0.60 -1.86
N PRO A 50 1.51 -0.69 -0.95
CA PRO A 50 0.85 0.49 -0.39
C PRO A 50 1.83 1.32 0.44
N LEU A 51 2.05 2.58 0.04
CA LEU A 51 2.97 3.51 0.70
C LEU A 51 2.22 4.50 1.60
N LYS A 52 0.98 4.85 1.24
CA LYS A 52 0.11 5.74 2.01
C LYS A 52 -1.35 5.36 1.80
N ILE A 53 -2.13 5.45 2.87
CA ILE A 53 -3.57 5.26 2.84
C ILE A 53 -4.22 6.48 3.48
N VAL A 54 -5.19 7.08 2.81
CA VAL A 54 -5.99 8.18 3.33
C VAL A 54 -7.45 7.75 3.31
N SER A 55 -8.08 7.69 4.48
CA SER A 55 -9.50 7.42 4.61
C SER A 55 -10.19 8.65 5.18
N ARG A 56 -11.13 9.22 4.43
CA ARG A 56 -12.10 10.18 4.96
C ARG A 56 -13.25 9.40 5.56
N LEU A 57 -13.56 9.68 6.81
CA LEU A 57 -14.66 9.12 7.57
C LEU A 57 -15.63 10.25 7.92
N PRO A 58 -16.91 9.96 8.22
CA PRO A 58 -17.87 11.01 8.57
C PRO A 58 -17.42 11.88 9.77
N PHE A 59 -16.58 11.35 10.66
CA PHE A 59 -16.09 12.01 11.86
C PHE A 59 -14.63 12.46 11.79
N GLY A 60 -13.99 12.44 10.62
CA GLY A 60 -12.61 12.91 10.46
C GLY A 60 -11.82 12.20 9.38
N SER A 61 -10.50 12.19 9.49
CA SER A 61 -9.62 11.54 8.53
C SER A 61 -8.57 10.66 9.22
N LEU A 62 -8.39 9.45 8.68
CA LEU A 62 -7.28 8.57 9.01
C LEU A 62 -6.23 8.66 7.90
N THR A 63 -4.97 8.85 8.28
CA THR A 63 -3.83 8.72 7.36
C THR A 63 -2.86 7.71 7.94
N ALA A 64 -2.53 6.69 7.14
CA ALA A 64 -1.47 5.74 7.43
C ALA A 64 -0.35 5.87 6.40
N THR A 65 0.90 5.80 6.85
CA THR A 65 2.10 5.86 6.02
C THR A 65 2.96 4.63 6.28
N LEU A 66 3.49 4.03 5.22
CA LEU A 66 4.40 2.90 5.33
C LEU A 66 5.68 3.34 6.05
N VAL A 67 6.03 2.61 7.11
CA VAL A 67 7.28 2.80 7.86
C VAL A 67 8.31 1.77 7.44
N GLU A 68 7.92 0.49 7.42
CA GLU A 68 8.80 -0.63 7.09
C GLU A 68 7.98 -1.76 6.43
N ALA A 69 8.61 -2.53 5.56
CA ALA A 69 8.04 -3.74 4.98
C ALA A 69 9.11 -4.84 4.89
N THR A 70 8.87 -5.96 5.56
CA THR A 70 9.75 -7.13 5.49
C THR A 70 9.23 -8.10 4.43
N PRO A 71 10.01 -8.45 3.39
CA PRO A 71 9.62 -9.46 2.43
C PRO A 71 9.65 -10.85 3.08
N SER A 72 8.56 -11.61 2.99
CA SER A 72 8.45 -12.95 3.61
C SER A 72 9.40 -14.01 3.02
N TRP A 73 10.03 -13.75 1.88
CA TRP A 73 10.87 -14.73 1.17
C TRP A 73 12.36 -14.69 1.57
N GLN A 74 12.78 -13.78 2.45
CA GLN A 74 14.19 -13.66 2.86
C GLN A 74 14.63 -14.76 3.84
N GLU A 75 13.72 -15.37 4.60
CA GLU A 75 14.06 -16.45 5.55
C GLU A 75 14.52 -17.74 4.83
N VAL A 76 14.05 -18.00 3.60
CA VAL A 76 14.30 -19.27 2.90
C VAL A 76 15.70 -19.34 2.27
N VAL A 77 16.35 -18.20 2.04
CA VAL A 77 17.64 -18.18 1.30
C VAL A 77 18.84 -18.58 2.18
N HIS A 78 18.72 -18.56 3.52
CA HIS A 78 19.84 -18.89 4.42
C HIS A 78 19.86 -20.35 4.91
N SER A 79 18.91 -21.20 4.50
CA SER A 79 18.82 -22.59 5.00
C SER A 79 19.64 -23.62 4.19
N LYS A 80 20.44 -23.23 3.19
CA LYS A 80 21.10 -24.22 2.32
C LYS A 80 22.55 -23.88 1.95
N SER A 81 23.41 -23.79 2.95
CA SER A 81 24.85 -24.03 2.76
C SER A 81 25.53 -24.48 4.05
N GLU A 82 25.11 -25.62 4.59
CA GLU A 82 25.99 -26.41 5.46
C GLU A 82 26.15 -27.77 4.79
N LYS A 83 27.20 -27.86 3.97
CA LYS A 83 27.85 -29.12 3.61
C LYS A 83 28.68 -29.55 4.83
N GLN A 84 28.44 -30.75 5.34
CA GLN A 84 29.44 -31.58 6.04
C GLN A 84 29.06 -33.03 5.68
N GLU A 85 29.81 -33.66 4.76
CA GLU A 85 31.03 -34.46 4.95
C GLU A 85 30.72 -35.89 5.38
#